data_AF-A0A1H6U989-F1
#
_entry.id   AF-A0A1H6U989-F1
#
_cell.length_a   1.000
_cell.length_b   1.000
_cell.length_c   1.000
_cell.angle_alpha   90.00
_cell.angle_beta   90.00
_cell.angle_gamma   90.00
#
_symmetry.space_group_name_H-M   'P 1'
#
loop_
_entity.id
_entity.type
_entity.pdbx_description
1 polymer ?
#
loop_
_entity_poly.entity_id
_entity_poly.type
_entity_poly.pdbx_seq_one_letter_code
_entity_poly.pdbx_strand_id
1 'polypeptide(L)' 'MLKCWQVSELGSEIVDRRLSFGTRLAVLAHLGLCPHCRRYLGQLRLTAETLRRLPLEDEPEAPAILAAIRRRQGETKD' A
#
# COMPACT_ATOMS: atom_id res chain seq x y z
N MET A 1 -4.47 -20.69 -11.60
CA MET A 1 -5.31 -19.49 -11.79
C MET A 1 -5.36 -18.73 -10.47
N LEU A 2 -5.01 -17.44 -10.46
CA LEU A 2 -5.24 -16.60 -9.28
C LEU A 2 -6.75 -16.39 -9.09
N LYS A 3 -7.20 -16.41 -7.84
CA LYS A 3 -8.57 -16.01 -7.45
C LYS A 3 -8.61 -14.51 -7.22
N CYS A 4 -9.79 -13.90 -7.39
CA CYS A 4 -9.96 -12.45 -7.26
C CYS A 4 -9.49 -11.91 -5.90
N TRP A 5 -9.74 -12.62 -4.79
CA TRP A 5 -9.31 -12.20 -3.45
C TRP A 5 -7.78 -12.18 -3.30
N GLN A 6 -7.08 -13.11 -3.95
CA GLN A 6 -5.61 -13.15 -3.94
C GLN A 6 -5.03 -11.94 -4.69
N VAL A 7 -5.71 -11.47 -5.74
CA VAL A 7 -5.33 -10.24 -6.44
C VAL A 7 -5.53 -9.02 -5.54
N SER A 8 -6.58 -9.01 -4.73
CA SER A 8 -6.82 -7.94 -3.75
C SER A 8 -5.77 -7.90 -2.65
N GLU A 9 -5.36 -9.06 -2.13
CA GLU A 9 -4.30 -9.17 -1.13
C GLU A 9 -2.94 -8.67 -1.67
N LEU A 10 -2.63 -8.99 -2.93
CA LEU A 10 -1.47 -8.47 -3.65
C LEU A 10 -1.61 -7.01 -4.08
N GLY A 11 -2.77 -6.37 -3.86
CA GLY A 11 -3.10 -5.05 -4.39
C GLY A 11 -2.07 -3.97 -4.03
N SER A 12 -1.58 -3.99 -2.78
CA SER A 12 -0.56 -3.05 -2.30
C SER A 12 0.77 -3.25 -3.03
N GLU A 13 1.28 -4.49 -3.10
CA GLU A 13 2.52 -4.81 -3.82
C GLU A 13 2.43 -4.51 -5.33
N ILE A 14 1.24 -4.66 -5.92
CA ILE A 14 0.98 -4.30 -7.32
C ILE A 14 1.14 -2.79 -7.52
N VAL A 15 0.60 -1.97 -6.62
CA VAL A 15 0.71 -0.51 -6.67
C VAL A 15 2.14 -0.04 -6.44
N ASP A 16 2.83 -0.67 -5.48
CA ASP A 16 4.21 -0.35 -5.10
C ASP A 16 5.26 -1.00 -6.01
N ARG A 17 4.85 -1.79 -7.00
CA ARG A 17 5.70 -2.53 -7.94
C ARG A 17 6.70 -3.47 -7.27
N ARG A 18 6.33 -4.08 -6.14
CA ARG A 18 7.19 -5.00 -5.35
C ARG A 18 6.97 -6.49 -5.64
N LEU A 19 6.17 -6.82 -6.66
CA LEU A 19 5.88 -8.20 -7.02
C LEU A 19 7.10 -8.95 -7.59
N SER A 20 7.21 -10.23 -7.23
CA SER A 20 8.08 -11.17 -7.94
C SER A 20 7.67 -11.33 -9.42
N PHE A 21 8.62 -11.67 -10.29
CA PHE A 21 8.35 -11.83 -11.73
C PHE A 21 7.24 -12.86 -12.02
N GLY A 22 7.24 -13.99 -11.31
CA GLY A 22 6.22 -15.04 -11.49
C GLY A 22 4.82 -14.57 -11.10
N THR A 23 4.70 -13.91 -9.94
CA THR A 23 3.42 -13.37 -9.47
C THR A 23 2.89 -12.29 -10.41
N ARG A 24 3.79 -11.45 -10.94
CA ARG A 24 3.43 -10.42 -11.92
C ARG A 24 2.82 -11.01 -13.19
N LEU A 25 3.38 -12.11 -13.72
CA LEU A 25 2.84 -12.79 -14.89
C LEU A 25 1.45 -13.38 -14.60
N ALA A 26 1.27 -14.01 -13.44
CA ALA A 26 0.00 -14.59 -13.04
C ALA A 26 -1.10 -13.52 -12.89
N VAL A 27 -0.78 -12.35 -12.32
CA VAL A 27 -1.71 -11.21 -12.19
C VAL A 27 -2.08 -10.68 -13.57
N LEU A 28 -1.11 -10.52 -14.49
CA LEU A 28 -1.39 -10.07 -15.86
C LEU A 28 -2.35 -11.03 -16.60
N ALA A 29 -2.12 -12.34 -16.48
CA ALA A 29 -3.00 -13.35 -17.06
C ALA A 29 -4.43 -13.25 -16.49
N HIS A 30 -4.56 -13.10 -15.17
CA HIS A 30 -5.86 -12.93 -14.52
C HIS A 30 -6.59 -11.65 -14.99
N LEU A 31 -5.88 -10.53 -15.15
CA LEU A 31 -6.44 -9.27 -15.63
C LEU A 31 -6.87 -9.29 -17.10
N GLY A 32 -6.37 -10.25 -17.88
CA GLY A 32 -6.88 -10.53 -19.22
C GLY A 32 -8.26 -11.19 -19.20
N LEU A 33 -8.56 -11.98 -18.16
CA LEU A 33 -9.78 -12.79 -18.05
C LEU A 33 -10.86 -12.14 -17.17
N CYS A 34 -10.46 -11.32 -16.19
CA CYS A 34 -11.37 -10.76 -15.19
C CYS A 34 -11.46 -9.23 -15.29
N PRO A 35 -12.57 -8.67 -15.83
CA PRO A 35 -12.75 -7.22 -15.95
C PRO A 35 -12.96 -6.53 -14.59
N HIS A 36 -13.46 -7.25 -13.59
CA HIS A 36 -13.67 -6.70 -12.24
C HIS A 36 -12.35 -6.40 -11.55
N CYS A 37 -11.40 -7.34 -11.58
CA CYS A 37 -10.06 -7.11 -11.03
C CYS A 37 -9.30 -6.01 -11.79
N ARG A 38 -9.54 -5.87 -13.11
CA ARG A 38 -9.00 -4.75 -13.89
C ARG A 38 -9.52 -3.40 -13.41
N ARG A 39 -10.83 -3.27 -13.20
CA ARG A 39 -11.44 -2.05 -12.64
C ARG A 39 -10.95 -1.77 -11.23
N TYR A 40 -10.94 -2.78 -10.36
CA TYR A 40 -10.46 -2.67 -8.99
C TYR A 40 -9.02 -2.15 -8.92
N LEU A 41 -8.08 -2.75 -9.67
CA LEU A 41 -6.69 -2.27 -9.67
C LEU A 41 -6.55 -0.89 -10.31
N GLY A 42 -7.41 -0.53 -11.27
CA GLY A 42 -7.48 0.83 -11.80
C GLY A 42 -7.86 1.84 -10.72
N GLN A 43 -8.91 1.56 -9.95
CA GLN A 43 -9.35 2.39 -8.83
C GLN A 43 -8.25 2.48 -7.76
N LEU A 44 -7.64 1.36 -7.39
CA LEU A 44 -6.58 1.33 -6.38
C LEU A 44 -5.37 2.17 -6.80
N ARG A 45 -4.95 2.08 -8.07
CA ARG A 45 -3.86 2.90 -8.62
C ARG A 45 -4.20 4.37 -8.63
N LEU A 46 -5.44 4.73 -8.99
CA LEU A 46 -5.89 6.11 -8.97
C LEU A 46 -5.85 6.67 -7.53
N THR A 47 -6.40 5.94 -6.56
CA THR A 47 -6.36 6.33 -5.15
C THR A 47 -4.93 6.55 -4.68
N ALA A 48 -4.02 5.60 -4.94
CA ALA A 48 -2.62 5.72 -4.55
C ALA A 48 -1.91 6.91 -5.20
N GLU A 49 -2.20 7.17 -6.49
CA GLU A 49 -1.63 8.31 -7.19
C GLU A 49 -2.16 9.64 -6.66
N THR A 50 -3.46 9.73 -6.35
CA THR A 50 -4.06 10.89 -5.72
C THR A 50 -3.42 11.17 -4.35
N LEU A 51 -3.23 10.14 -3.53
CA LEU A 51 -2.57 10.26 -2.23
C LEU A 51 -1.11 10.72 -2.37
N ARG A 52 -0.35 10.20 -3.34
CA ARG A 52 1.04 10.61 -3.60
C ARG A 52 1.20 12.06 -4.05
N ARG A 53 0.16 12.64 -4.66
CA ARG A 53 0.15 14.03 -5.12
C ARG A 53 -0.36 15.01 -4.08
N LEU A 54 -0.97 14.51 -3.02
CA LEU A 54 -1.41 15.35 -1.92
C LEU A 54 -0.15 15.93 -1.26
N PRO A 55 -0.06 17.25 -1.08
CA PRO A 55 1.01 17.82 -0.29
C PRO A 55 0.84 17.27 1.12
N LEU A 56 1.71 16.33 1.49
CA LEU A 56 1.96 16.04 2.88
C LEU A 56 2.72 17.26 3.37
N GLU A 57 2.00 18.19 4.00
CA GLU A 57 2.66 19.21 4.81
C GLU A 57 3.60 18.45 5.75
N ASP A 58 4.87 18.86 5.80
CA ASP A 58 5.82 18.32 6.77
C ASP A 58 5.22 18.55 8.15
N GLU A 59 4.51 17.56 8.70
CA GLU A 59 3.88 17.68 10.00
C GLU A 59 5.00 17.94 11.01
N PRO A 60 5.11 19.18 11.55
CA PRO A 60 6.18 19.55 12.47
C PRO A 60 6.09 18.76 13.79
N GLU A 61 5.03 17.97 13.95
CA GLU A 61 4.69 17.20 15.13
C GLU A 61 5.32 15.81 15.16
N ALA A 62 5.71 15.20 14.02
CA ALA A 62 6.24 13.83 14.04
C ALA A 62 7.48 13.68 14.95
N PRO A 63 8.48 14.59 14.92
CA PRO A 63 9.60 14.57 15.87
C PRO A 63 9.16 14.80 17.33
N ALA A 64 8.18 15.68 17.55
CA ALA A 64 7.67 16.01 18.88
C ALA A 64 6.90 14.83 19.51
N ILE A 65 6.09 14.13 18.71
CA ILE A 65 5.35 12.93 19.08
C ILE A 65 6.34 11.79 19.40
N LEU A 66 7.35 11.57 18.56
CA LEU A 66 8.39 10.56 18.81
C LEU A 66 9.18 10.85 20.10
N ALA A 67 9.49 12.13 20.37
CA ALA A 67 10.12 12.54 21.61
C ALA A 67 9.21 12.30 22.82
N ALA A 68 7.91 12.57 22.71
CA ALA A 68 6.94 12.31 23.77
C ALA A 68 6.79 10.82 24.09
N ILE A 69 6.74 9.95 23.07
CA ILE A 69 6.69 8.49 23.24
C ILE A 69 7.95 8.00 23.96
N ARG A 70 9.13 8.47 23.56
CA ARG A 70 10.41 8.06 24.18
C ARG A 70 10.50 8.46 25.65
N ARG A 71 10.03 9.66 26.01
CA ARG A 71 9.96 10.10 27.42
C ARG A 71 9.09 9.15 28.26
N ARG A 72 7.90 8.81 27.77
CA ARG A 72 6.98 7.89 28.44
C ARG A 72 7.56 6.48 28.62
N GLN A 73 8.31 5.98 27.63
CA GLN A 73 8.95 4.67 27.70
C GLN A 73 10.16 4.65 28.65
N GLY A 74 10.84 5.79 28.83
CA GLY A 74 11.92 5.93 29.83
C GLY A 74 11.38 5.94 31.26
N GLU A 75 10.24 6.57 31.50
CA GLU A 75 9.58 6.65 32.82
C GLU A 75 8.97 5.31 33.29
N THR A 76 8.79 4.33 32.40
CA THR A 76 8.25 2.99 32.75
C THR A 76 9.33 1.98 33.12
N LYS A 77 10.61 2.38 33.08
CA LYS A 77 11.77 1.55 33.42
C LYS A 77 12.47 2.11 34.66
N ASP A 78 11.69 2.33 35.72
CA ASP A 78 12.13 2.47 37.11
C ASP A 78 11.07 1.81 38.01
#